data_AF-A0A0D0CA29-F1
#
_entry.id   AF-A0A0D0CA29-F1
#
_cell.length_a   1.000
_cell.length_b   1.000
_cell.length_c   1.000
_cell.angle_alpha   90.00
_cell.angle_beta   90.00
_cell.angle_gamma   90.00
#
_symmetry.space_group_name_H-M   'P 1'
#
loop_
_entity.id
_entity.type
_entity.pdbx_description
1 polymer ?
#
loop_
_entity_poly.entity_id
_entity_poly.type
_entity_poly.pdbx_seq_one_letter_code
_entity_poly.pdbx_strand_id
1 'polypeptide(L)'
;CCCHRILFNEPDFLNVESLLETQCCECGFHMIFLPKFHCELNFIEMCWGYAKQIYQLNPPSSKEADLEQNVITALAAIPLTMIFAMHSWRFMAAYKCGLDGAQPAWAVKKYCGHCVLPETLMADLDKA
;
A
#
# COMPACT_ATOMS: atom_id res chain seq x y z
N CYS A 1 -24.85 -10.59 13.54
CA CYS A 1 -24.23 -10.56 14.89
C CYS A 1 -23.97 -9.09 15.26
N CYS A 2 -24.98 -8.40 15.80
CA CYS A 2 -24.93 -6.97 16.08
C CYS A 2 -24.15 -6.66 17.36
N CYS A 3 -24.16 -7.58 18.33
CA CYS A 3 -23.49 -7.42 19.62
C CYS A 3 -21.96 -7.27 19.49
N HIS A 4 -21.31 -8.02 18.59
CA HIS A 4 -19.86 -7.90 18.40
C HIS A 4 -19.48 -6.52 17.87
N ARG A 5 -20.24 -6.00 16.89
CA ARG A 5 -20.02 -4.65 16.37
C ARG A 5 -20.32 -3.57 17.42
N ILE A 6 -21.34 -3.75 18.26
CA ILE A 6 -21.63 -2.82 19.37
C ILE A 6 -20.47 -2.81 20.36
N LEU A 7 -20.02 -3.98 20.84
CA LEU A 7 -18.89 -4.10 21.77
C LEU A 7 -17.61 -3.46 21.21
N PHE A 8 -17.28 -3.70 19.95
CA PHE A 8 -16.07 -3.14 19.34
C PHE A 8 -16.10 -1.61 19.19
N ASN A 9 -17.30 -1.01 19.22
CA ASN A 9 -17.47 0.44 19.16
C ASN A 9 -17.70 1.07 20.55
N GLU A 10 -17.66 0.28 21.63
CA GLU A 10 -17.70 0.86 22.97
C GLU A 10 -16.41 1.67 23.23
N PRO A 11 -16.51 2.82 23.92
CA PRO A 11 -15.36 3.71 24.17
C PRO A 11 -14.19 3.02 24.86
N ASP A 12 -14.49 2.03 25.71
CA ASP A 12 -13.49 1.25 26.47
C ASP A 12 -12.61 0.36 25.58
N PHE A 13 -13.04 0.05 24.35
CA PHE A 13 -12.22 -0.68 23.38
C PHE A 13 -11.61 0.24 22.32
N LEU A 14 -12.28 1.33 21.95
CA LEU A 14 -11.78 2.27 20.94
C LEU A 14 -10.62 3.13 21.43
N ASN A 15 -10.61 3.49 22.73
CA ASN A 15 -9.62 4.42 23.29
C ASN A 15 -8.43 3.70 23.96
N VAL A 16 -8.33 2.38 23.82
CA VAL A 16 -7.23 1.60 24.40
C VAL A 16 -6.25 1.25 23.29
N GLU A 17 -4.97 1.57 23.52
CA GLU A 17 -3.89 1.13 22.65
C GLU A 17 -3.89 -0.40 22.58
N SER A 18 -3.77 -0.93 21.37
CA SER A 18 -3.65 -2.36 21.16
C SER A 18 -2.32 -2.87 21.71
N LEU A 19 -2.29 -4.13 22.13
CA LEU A 19 -1.06 -4.79 22.59
C LEU A 19 0.09 -4.66 21.59
N LEU A 20 -0.23 -4.72 20.29
CA LEU A 20 0.76 -4.59 19.22
C LEU A 20 1.34 -3.17 19.17
N GLU A 21 0.50 -2.14 19.32
CA GLU A 21 0.97 -0.74 19.40
C GLU A 21 1.89 -0.55 20.59
N THR A 22 1.50 -1.02 21.78
CA THR A 22 2.31 -0.90 22.99
C THR A 22 3.67 -1.57 22.81
N GLN A 23 3.71 -2.80 22.29
CA GLN A 23 4.97 -3.53 22.04
C GLN A 23 5.86 -2.84 21.00
N CYS A 24 5.27 -2.30 19.93
CA CYS A 24 6.02 -1.54 18.93
C CYS A 24 6.60 -0.25 19.52
N CYS A 25 5.80 0.48 20.31
CA CYS A 25 6.23 1.69 20.99
C CYS A 25 7.34 1.43 22.01
N GLU A 26 7.26 0.35 22.79
CA GLU A 26 8.32 -0.08 23.72
C GLU A 26 9.65 -0.37 23.00
N CYS A 27 9.58 -0.88 21.77
CA CYS A 27 10.75 -1.08 20.92
C CYS A 27 11.23 0.20 20.19
N GLY A 28 10.56 1.35 20.38
CA GLY A 28 10.89 2.62 19.73
C GLY A 28 10.39 2.77 18.29
N PHE A 29 9.44 1.94 17.86
CA PHE A 29 8.84 2.01 16.52
C PHE A 29 7.50 2.73 16.53
N HIS A 30 7.26 3.60 15.54
CA HIS A 30 5.95 4.17 15.29
C HIS A 30 5.12 3.24 14.41
N MET A 31 3.93 2.88 14.88
CA MET A 31 2.97 2.10 14.10
C MET A 31 2.15 3.01 13.18
N ILE A 32 1.90 2.54 11.96
CA ILE A 32 1.02 3.20 11.00
C ILE A 32 -0.06 2.21 10.60
N PHE A 33 -1.32 2.57 10.81
CA PHE A 33 -2.46 1.79 10.32
C PHE A 33 -2.82 2.22 8.90
N LEU A 34 -2.82 1.26 7.99
CA LEU A 34 -3.23 1.50 6.62
C LEU A 34 -4.74 1.25 6.47
N PRO A 35 -5.45 2.07 5.66
CA PRO A 35 -6.86 1.86 5.37
C PRO A 35 -7.10 0.47 4.78
N LYS A 36 -8.19 -0.18 5.22
CA LYS A 36 -8.58 -1.49 4.69
C LYS A 36 -9.01 -1.37 3.23
N PHE A 37 -8.61 -2.33 2.39
CA PHE A 37 -8.92 -2.40 0.96
C PHE A 37 -8.27 -1.32 0.07
N HIS A 38 -7.23 -0.65 0.59
CA HIS A 38 -6.43 0.32 -0.17
C HIS A 38 -4.98 -0.16 -0.28
N CYS A 39 -4.77 -1.27 -1.00
CA CYS A 39 -3.45 -1.89 -1.13
C CYS A 39 -2.43 -0.99 -1.85
N GLU A 40 -2.89 -0.05 -2.67
CA GLU A 40 -2.09 0.99 -3.32
C GLU A 40 -1.45 1.99 -2.34
N LEU A 41 -1.99 2.10 -1.12
CA LEU A 41 -1.40 2.88 -0.04
C LEU A 41 -0.31 2.12 0.73
N ASN A 42 -0.20 0.80 0.51
CA ASN A 42 0.82 -0.04 1.11
C ASN A 42 2.01 -0.21 0.15
N PHE A 43 3.05 0.60 0.31
CA PHE A 43 4.20 0.60 -0.62
C PHE A 43 4.92 -0.76 -0.71
N ILE A 44 4.81 -1.63 0.31
CA ILE A 44 5.41 -2.98 0.27
C ILE A 44 4.81 -3.86 -0.83
N GLU A 45 3.56 -3.60 -1.24
CA GLU A 45 2.91 -4.32 -2.35
C GLU A 45 3.65 -4.09 -3.66
N MET A 46 4.22 -2.89 -3.86
CA MET A 46 5.07 -2.62 -5.03
C MET A 46 6.41 -3.36 -4.96
N CYS A 47 7.00 -3.43 -3.76
CA CYS A 47 8.22 -4.22 -3.53
C CYS A 47 7.99 -5.69 -3.89
N TRP A 48 6.87 -6.27 -3.43
CA TRP A 48 6.48 -7.64 -3.77
C TRP A 48 6.19 -7.82 -5.25
N GLY A 49 5.52 -6.85 -5.90
CA GLY A 49 5.28 -6.86 -7.33
C GLY A 49 6.57 -6.89 -8.15
N TYR A 50 7.54 -6.06 -7.77
CA TYR A 50 8.86 -6.03 -8.41
C TYR A 50 9.63 -7.35 -8.21
N ALA A 51 9.71 -7.83 -6.96
CA ALA A 51 10.38 -9.10 -6.66
C ALA A 51 9.72 -10.26 -7.41
N LYS A 52 8.39 -10.30 -7.49
CA LYS A 52 7.66 -11.32 -8.25
C LYS A 52 7.98 -11.27 -9.73
N GLN A 53 8.12 -10.07 -10.31
CA GLN A 53 8.53 -9.92 -11.71
C GLN A 53 9.92 -10.51 -11.95
N ILE A 54 10.89 -10.22 -11.07
CA ILE A 54 12.25 -10.78 -11.17
C ILE A 54 12.22 -12.30 -10.98
N TYR A 55 11.46 -12.78 -9.99
CA TYR A 55 11.33 -14.20 -9.72
C TYR A 55 10.80 -14.99 -10.92
N GLN A 56 9.85 -14.42 -11.67
CA GLN A 56 9.26 -15.04 -12.87
C GLN A 56 10.25 -15.23 -14.03
N LEU A 57 11.41 -14.57 -14.00
CA LEU A 57 12.47 -14.76 -15.00
C LEU A 57 13.31 -16.02 -14.74
N ASN A 58 13.21 -16.60 -13.54
CA ASN A 58 13.92 -17.83 -13.20
C ASN A 58 13.28 -19.05 -13.89
N PRO A 59 14.07 -20.10 -14.20
CA PRO A 59 13.52 -21.34 -14.70
C PRO A 59 12.57 -21.98 -13.66
N PRO A 60 11.52 -22.69 -14.11
CA PRO A 60 10.64 -23.41 -13.21
C PRO A 60 11.43 -24.50 -12.47
N SER A 61 11.22 -24.59 -11.15
CA SER A 61 11.74 -25.67 -10.31
C SER A 61 10.64 -26.17 -9.37
N SER A 62 10.75 -27.43 -8.96
CA SER A 62 9.93 -28.04 -7.91
C SER A 62 10.69 -28.26 -6.61
N LYS A 63 11.99 -27.95 -6.57
CA LYS A 63 12.83 -28.12 -5.38
C LYS A 63 12.73 -26.90 -4.49
N GLU A 64 12.39 -27.12 -3.22
CA GLU A 64 12.27 -26.05 -2.22
C GLU A 64 13.52 -25.15 -2.13
N ALA A 65 14.72 -25.75 -2.12
CA ALA A 65 15.97 -25.00 -2.08
C ALA A 65 16.15 -24.03 -3.25
N ASP A 66 15.73 -24.42 -4.46
CA ASP A 66 15.79 -23.55 -5.63
C ASP A 66 14.77 -22.41 -5.50
N LEU A 67 13.55 -22.71 -5.02
CA LEU A 67 12.49 -21.72 -4.80
C LEU A 67 12.92 -20.68 -3.76
N GLU A 68 13.46 -21.11 -2.63
CA GLU A 68 13.96 -20.24 -1.55
C GLU A 68 15.07 -19.32 -2.06
N GLN A 69 16.09 -19.88 -2.71
CA GLN A 69 17.21 -19.10 -3.26
C GLN A 69 16.73 -18.08 -4.31
N ASN A 70 15.76 -18.46 -5.15
CA ASN A 70 15.19 -17.56 -6.15
C ASN A 70 14.41 -16.41 -5.48
N VAL A 71 13.66 -16.66 -4.41
CA VAL A 71 12.95 -15.61 -3.66
C VAL A 71 13.95 -14.65 -3.01
N ILE A 72 14.98 -15.15 -2.33
CA ILE A 72 16.00 -14.31 -1.69
C ILE A 72 16.70 -13.43 -2.72
N THR A 73 17.08 -14.01 -3.86
CA THR A 73 17.75 -13.28 -4.95
C THR A 73 16.84 -12.20 -5.54
N ALA A 74 15.56 -12.49 -5.75
CA ALA A 74 14.59 -11.53 -6.28
C ALA A 74 14.32 -10.38 -5.30
N LEU A 75 14.24 -10.66 -4.00
CA LEU A 75 14.09 -9.64 -2.95
C LEU A 75 15.33 -8.74 -2.87
N ALA A 76 16.54 -9.32 -2.97
CA ALA A 76 17.78 -8.55 -2.96
C ALA A 76 17.95 -7.62 -4.17
N ALA A 77 17.25 -7.91 -5.27
CA ALA A 77 17.26 -7.10 -6.48
C ALA A 77 16.31 -5.89 -6.43
N ILE A 78 15.47 -5.76 -5.38
CA ILE A 78 14.53 -4.64 -5.25
C ILE A 78 15.33 -3.34 -5.11
N PRO A 79 15.12 -2.34 -5.98
CA PRO A 79 15.77 -1.05 -5.83
C PRO A 79 15.26 -0.36 -4.56
N LEU A 80 16.18 0.13 -3.72
CA LEU A 80 15.84 0.95 -2.55
C LEU A 80 15.46 2.40 -2.92
N THR A 81 14.92 2.61 -4.12
CA THR A 81 14.56 3.93 -4.60
C THR A 81 13.24 4.38 -3.97
N MET A 82 13.08 5.68 -3.76
CA MET A 82 11.84 6.26 -3.20
C MET A 82 10.62 6.13 -4.12
N ILE A 83 10.76 5.51 -5.30
CA ILE A 83 9.71 5.43 -6.33
C ILE A 83 8.46 4.71 -5.80
N PHE A 84 8.62 3.67 -4.99
CA PHE A 84 7.48 2.93 -4.42
C PHE A 84 6.71 3.77 -3.40
N ALA A 85 7.41 4.49 -2.52
CA ALA A 85 6.77 5.40 -1.57
C ALA A 85 6.05 6.56 -2.29
N MET A 86 6.67 7.12 -3.34
CA MET A 86 6.06 8.17 -4.16
C MET A 86 4.77 7.70 -4.82
N HIS A 87 4.67 6.44 -5.24
CA HIS A 87 3.44 5.90 -5.82
C HIS A 87 2.28 5.94 -4.81
N SER A 88 2.48 5.41 -3.60
CA SER A 88 1.46 5.44 -2.55
C SER A 88 1.09 6.87 -2.14
N TRP A 89 2.06 7.80 -2.14
CA TRP A 89 1.80 9.22 -1.91
C TRP A 89 0.88 9.84 -2.96
N ARG A 90 1.02 9.47 -4.23
CA ARG A 90 0.16 9.99 -5.31
C ARG A 90 -1.27 9.48 -5.18
N PHE A 91 -1.44 8.23 -4.79
CA PHE A 91 -2.78 7.71 -4.44
C PHE A 91 -3.36 8.43 -3.22
N MET A 92 -2.56 8.66 -2.18
CA MET A 92 -3.00 9.42 -1.01
C MET A 92 -3.43 10.85 -1.36
N ALA A 93 -2.72 11.52 -2.26
CA ALA A 93 -3.10 12.83 -2.77
C ALA A 93 -4.43 12.79 -3.53
N ALA A 94 -4.64 11.77 -4.38
CA ALA A 94 -5.90 11.57 -5.09
C ALA A 94 -7.08 11.37 -4.12
N TYR A 95 -6.91 10.55 -3.09
CA TYR A 95 -7.93 10.36 -2.05
C TYR A 95 -8.22 11.64 -1.26
N LYS A 96 -7.19 12.44 -0.95
CA LYS A 96 -7.38 13.75 -0.30
C LYS A 96 -8.18 14.74 -1.15
N CYS A 97 -8.17 14.58 -2.48
CA CYS A 97 -9.01 15.34 -3.40
C CYS A 97 -10.44 14.78 -3.54
N GLY A 98 -10.78 13.72 -2.81
CA GLY A 98 -12.11 13.10 -2.83
C GLY A 98 -12.32 12.08 -3.95
N LEU A 99 -11.25 11.66 -4.66
CA LEU A 99 -11.34 10.58 -5.64
C LEU A 99 -11.51 9.23 -4.97
N ASP A 100 -12.32 8.35 -5.55
CA ASP A 100 -12.59 7.02 -4.99
C ASP A 100 -12.69 5.93 -6.08
N GLY A 101 -12.62 4.67 -5.66
CA GLY A 101 -12.71 3.50 -6.53
C GLY A 101 -11.64 3.50 -7.63
N ALA A 102 -12.08 3.55 -8.89
CA ALA A 102 -11.17 3.51 -10.04
C ALA A 102 -10.55 4.88 -10.41
N GLN A 103 -11.08 5.98 -9.85
CA GLN A 103 -10.67 7.35 -10.22
C GLN A 103 -9.23 7.68 -9.82
N PRO A 104 -8.72 7.29 -8.63
CA PRO A 104 -7.33 7.53 -8.26
C PRO A 104 -6.34 6.89 -9.23
N ALA A 105 -6.61 5.65 -9.66
CA ALA A 105 -5.75 4.94 -10.61
C ALA A 105 -5.70 5.65 -11.98
N TRP A 106 -6.85 6.15 -12.45
CA TRP A 106 -6.92 6.97 -13.66
C TRP A 106 -6.10 8.26 -13.50
N ALA A 107 -6.26 8.97 -12.38
CA ALA A 107 -5.58 10.24 -12.14
C ALA A 107 -4.05 10.06 -12.04
N VAL A 108 -3.59 9.04 -11.31
CA VAL A 108 -2.17 8.70 -11.20
C VAL A 108 -1.58 8.34 -12.57
N LYS A 109 -2.35 7.68 -13.43
CA LYS A 109 -1.94 7.35 -14.80
C LYS A 109 -1.88 8.59 -15.70
N LYS A 110 -2.90 9.46 -15.64
CA LYS A 110 -3.03 10.65 -16.49
C LYS A 110 -1.98 11.72 -16.16
N TYR A 111 -1.73 11.98 -14.88
CA TYR A 111 -0.82 13.04 -14.42
C TYR A 111 0.54 12.51 -13.95
N CYS A 112 1.08 11.51 -14.65
CA CYS A 112 2.36 10.86 -14.30
C CYS A 112 3.58 11.81 -14.31
N GLY A 113 3.61 12.78 -15.23
CA GLY A 113 4.74 13.69 -15.40
C GLY A 113 4.78 14.90 -14.46
N HIS A 114 3.63 15.32 -13.92
CA HIS A 114 3.53 16.59 -13.19
C HIS A 114 3.55 16.44 -11.66
N CYS A 115 3.56 15.22 -11.12
CA CYS A 115 3.59 14.89 -9.68
C CYS A 115 2.55 15.61 -8.79
N VAL A 116 1.66 16.40 -9.38
CA VAL A 116 0.64 17.24 -8.74
C VAL A 116 -0.64 17.05 -9.52
N LEU A 117 -1.74 16.83 -8.80
CA LEU A 117 -3.07 16.78 -9.38
C LEU A 117 -3.55 18.22 -9.58
N PRO A 118 -3.97 18.60 -10.80
CA PRO A 118 -4.43 19.96 -11.06
C PRO A 118 -5.76 20.24 -10.36
N GLU A 119 -6.04 21.49 -10.06
CA GLU A 119 -7.35 21.90 -9.51
C GLU A 119 -8.52 21.57 -10.45
N THR A 120 -8.24 21.42 -11.75
CA THR A 120 -9.22 21.01 -12.78
C THR A 120 -9.53 19.52 -12.79
N LEU A 121 -8.91 18.71 -11.92
CA LEU A 121 -9.01 17.24 -11.91
C LEU A 121 -10.45 16.72 -11.96
N MET A 122 -11.34 17.29 -11.14
CA MET A 122 -12.75 16.86 -11.07
C MET A 122 -13.48 17.15 -12.38
N ALA A 123 -13.26 18.34 -12.95
CA ALA A 123 -13.85 18.71 -14.25
C ALA A 123 -13.30 17.87 -15.42
N ASP A 124 -12.05 17.40 -15.30
CA ASP A 124 -11.43 16.49 -16.26
C ASP A 124 -11.94 15.05 -16.14
N LEU A 125 -12.44 14.67 -14.96
CA LEU A 125 -13.09 13.38 -14.67
C LEU A 125 -14.51 13.35 -15.21
N ASP A 126 -15.28 14.42 -15.04
CA ASP A 126 -16.66 14.52 -15.55
C ASP A 126 -16.75 14.48 -17.08
N LYS A 127 -15.65 14.78 -17.77
CA LYS A 127 -15.53 14.77 -19.23
C LYS A 127 -14.95 13.48 -19.81
N ALA A 128 -14.43 12.59 -18.97
CA ALA A 128 -13.71 11.37 -19.37
C ALA A 128 -14.66 10.16 -19.47
#